data_AF-A0A355R7N0-F1
#
_entry.id   AF-A0A355R7N0-F1
#
_cell.length_a   1.000
_cell.length_b   1.000
_cell.length_c   1.000
_cell.angle_alpha   90.00
_cell.angle_beta   90.00
_cell.angle_gamma   90.00
#
_symmetry.space_group_name_H-M   'P 1'
#
loop_
_entity.id
_entity.type
_entity.pdbx_description
1 polymer ?
#
loop_
_entity_poly.entity_id
_entity_poly.type
_entity_poly.pdbx_seq_one_letter_code
_entity_poly.pdbx_strand_id
1 'polypeptide(L)'
;AKEFAESAEATVKAIADVAADDMILDIGPQTAANFAELLKSSKTILWNGPVGVFEFDQFGNGTKVLAKAIADSAAFSIAGGGDTLAAIDKYGVSKEISYISTGGGAFL
;
A
#
# COMPACT_ATOMS: atom_id res chain seq x y z
N ALA A 1 -16.70 1.78 1.25
CA ALA A 1 -17.62 1.56 0.11
C ALA A 1 -18.73 0.61 0.53
N LYS A 2 -19.82 0.48 -0.23
CA LYS A 2 -20.89 -0.49 0.06
C LYS A 2 -20.70 -1.85 -0.60
N GLU A 3 -19.75 -1.97 -1.51
CA GLU A 3 -19.45 -3.19 -2.26
C GLU A 3 -17.97 -3.23 -2.68
N PHE A 4 -17.48 -4.43 -2.99
CA PHE A 4 -16.17 -4.65 -3.60
C PHE A 4 -16.34 -4.62 -5.14
N ALA A 5 -16.23 -3.44 -5.74
CA ALA A 5 -16.35 -3.27 -7.19
C ALA A 5 -15.54 -2.07 -7.67
N GLU A 6 -15.06 -2.14 -8.92
CA GLU A 6 -14.37 -1.04 -9.59
C GLU A 6 -15.29 0.18 -9.81
N SER A 7 -16.60 -0.01 -9.88
CA SER A 7 -17.58 1.07 -9.97
C SER A 7 -17.97 1.67 -8.61
N ALA A 8 -17.50 1.09 -7.50
CA ALA A 8 -17.89 1.54 -6.17
C ALA A 8 -17.31 2.91 -5.86
N GLU A 9 -18.14 3.80 -5.30
CA GLU A 9 -17.71 5.14 -4.89
C GLU A 9 -16.83 5.07 -3.63
N ALA A 10 -15.70 5.77 -3.67
CA ALA A 10 -14.80 5.93 -2.54
C ALA A 10 -15.20 7.13 -1.69
N THR A 11 -15.38 6.89 -0.39
CA THR A 11 -15.59 7.95 0.61
C THR A 11 -14.58 7.80 1.72
N VAL A 12 -13.86 8.88 2.02
CA VAL A 12 -12.93 8.92 3.17
C VAL A 12 -13.75 9.08 4.44
N LYS A 13 -13.50 8.23 5.43
CA LYS A 13 -14.15 8.27 6.74
C LYS A 13 -13.12 8.10 7.85
N ALA A 14 -13.39 8.71 9.01
CA ALA A 14 -12.69 8.30 10.23
C ALA A 14 -13.17 6.90 10.63
N ILE A 15 -12.34 6.15 11.36
CA ILE A 15 -12.68 4.79 11.80
C ILE A 15 -13.98 4.75 12.62
N ALA A 16 -14.27 5.82 13.38
CA ALA A 16 -15.47 5.96 14.19
C ALA A 16 -16.76 6.17 13.35
N ASP A 17 -16.63 6.60 12.09
CA ASP A 17 -17.75 6.91 11.19
C ASP A 17 -18.06 5.77 10.20
N VAL A 18 -17.34 4.65 10.29
CA VAL A 18 -17.55 3.46 9.47
C VAL A 18 -18.85 2.79 9.90
N ALA A 19 -19.82 2.72 8.98
CA ALA A 19 -21.10 2.05 9.23
C ALA A 19 -20.93 0.53 9.20
N ALA A 20 -21.88 -0.21 9.79
CA ALA A 20 -21.81 -1.67 9.88
C ALA A 20 -21.78 -2.38 8.51
N ASP A 21 -22.31 -1.74 7.47
CA ASP A 21 -22.38 -2.23 6.09
C ASP A 21 -21.32 -1.57 5.18
N ASP A 22 -20.39 -0.80 5.75
CA ASP A 22 -19.25 -0.28 5.00
C ASP A 22 -18.11 -1.30 4.91
N MET A 23 -17.52 -1.41 3.73
CA MET A 23 -16.23 -2.08 3.52
C MET A 23 -15.09 -1.04 3.56
N ILE A 24 -14.06 -1.31 4.35
CA ILE A 24 -12.79 -0.57 4.34
C ILE A 24 -11.92 -1.17 3.23
N LEU A 25 -11.66 -0.40 2.17
CA LEU A 25 -10.95 -0.88 0.98
C LEU A 25 -9.59 -0.20 0.78
N ASP A 26 -9.26 0.84 1.55
CA ASP A 26 -7.96 1.49 1.56
C ASP A 26 -7.75 2.20 2.91
N ILE A 27 -6.51 2.55 3.22
CA ILE A 27 -6.21 3.46 4.32
C ILE A 27 -6.51 4.91 3.92
N GLY A 28 -6.95 5.71 4.89
CA GLY A 28 -7.20 7.13 4.68
C GLY A 28 -5.91 7.95 4.49
N PRO A 29 -6.02 9.20 3.96
CA PRO A 29 -4.87 10.06 3.67
C PRO A 29 -4.02 10.39 4.89
N GLN A 30 -4.64 10.52 6.07
CA GLN A 30 -3.90 10.77 7.32
C GLN A 30 -3.03 9.58 7.72
N THR A 31 -3.55 8.36 7.62
CA THR A 31 -2.79 7.13 7.91
C THR A 31 -1.65 6.96 6.91
N ALA A 32 -1.91 7.18 5.62
CA ALA A 32 -0.89 7.08 4.58
C ALA A 32 0.25 8.09 4.80
N ALA A 33 -0.06 9.34 5.16
CA ALA A 33 0.94 10.35 5.49
C ALA A 33 1.77 9.97 6.71
N ASN A 34 1.14 9.46 7.77
CA ASN A 34 1.85 9.01 8.97
C ASN A 34 2.80 7.85 8.66
N PHE A 35 2.38 6.89 7.84
CA PHE A 35 3.24 5.79 7.41
C PHE A 35 4.41 6.29 6.56
N ALA A 36 4.18 7.23 5.64
CA ALA A 36 5.25 7.80 4.84
C ALA A 36 6.34 8.47 5.71
N GLU A 37 5.95 9.22 6.74
CA GLU A 37 6.91 9.83 7.67
C GLU A 37 7.70 8.79 8.48
N LEU A 38 7.04 7.72 8.93
CA LEU A 38 7.72 6.62 9.61
C LEU A 38 8.76 5.95 8.69
N LEU A 39 8.37 5.62 7.45
CA LEU A 39 9.25 4.99 6.46
C LEU A 39 10.45 5.84 6.10
N LYS A 40 10.29 7.16 6.04
CA LYS A 40 11.38 8.12 5.78
C LYS A 40 12.45 8.10 6.88
N SER A 41 12.05 7.83 8.13
CA SER A 41 12.97 7.75 9.27
C SER A 41 13.60 6.36 9.47
N SER A 42 13.10 5.35 8.77
CA SER A 42 13.55 3.97 8.89
C SER A 42 14.94 3.76 8.27
N LYS A 43 15.69 2.79 8.81
CA LYS A 43 16.97 2.34 8.24
C LYS A 43 16.82 1.09 7.37
N THR A 44 15.79 0.30 7.65
CA THR A 44 15.44 -0.92 6.92
C THR A 44 13.93 -1.01 6.82
N ILE A 45 13.42 -1.42 5.66
CA ILE A 45 12.00 -1.58 5.40
C ILE A 45 11.78 -2.98 4.85
N LEU A 46 10.85 -3.73 5.45
CA LEU A 46 10.33 -4.97 4.89
C LEU A 46 8.86 -4.75 4.52
N TRP A 47 8.53 -4.96 3.25
CA TRP A 47 7.19 -4.74 2.72
C TRP A 47 6.61 -6.02 2.12
N ASN A 48 5.50 -6.46 2.70
CA ASN A 48 4.71 -7.58 2.21
C ASN A 48 3.22 -7.23 2.30
N GLY A 49 2.59 -7.01 1.15
CA GLY A 49 1.16 -6.75 1.02
C GLY A 49 0.83 -5.26 0.80
N PRO A 50 -0.08 -4.93 -0.14
CA PRO A 50 -0.65 -3.60 -0.26
C PRO A 50 -1.54 -3.27 0.95
N VAL A 51 -1.82 -1.98 1.17
CA VAL A 51 -2.65 -1.48 2.30
C VAL A 51 -4.07 -1.12 1.88
N GLY A 52 -4.43 -1.45 0.64
CA GLY A 52 -5.75 -1.25 0.05
C GLY A 52 -5.93 -2.16 -1.17
N VAL A 53 -7.14 -2.16 -1.70
CA VAL A 53 -7.54 -2.86 -2.94
C VAL A 53 -7.00 -2.09 -4.13
N PHE A 54 -5.68 -2.13 -4.29
CA PHE A 54 -4.91 -1.29 -5.18
C PHE A 54 -5.20 -1.54 -6.67
N GLU A 55 -5.85 -2.65 -7.00
CA GLU A 55 -6.34 -2.99 -8.32
C GLU A 55 -7.33 -1.93 -8.83
N PHE A 56 -8.17 -1.40 -7.94
CA PHE A 56 -9.12 -0.33 -8.23
C PHE A 56 -8.50 1.03 -7.87
N ASP A 57 -8.43 1.95 -8.83
CA ASP A 57 -7.67 3.20 -8.66
C ASP A 57 -8.17 4.07 -7.51
N GLN A 58 -9.48 4.06 -7.23
CA GLN A 58 -10.09 4.80 -6.12
C GLN A 58 -9.78 4.20 -4.73
N PHE A 59 -9.25 2.97 -4.67
CA PHE A 59 -8.88 2.27 -3.43
C PHE A 59 -7.38 1.91 -3.38
N GLY A 60 -6.57 2.49 -4.28
CA GLY A 60 -5.13 2.25 -4.36
C GLY A 60 -4.25 3.39 -3.87
N ASN A 61 -4.82 4.49 -3.39
CA ASN A 61 -4.03 5.68 -3.06
C ASN A 61 -3.12 5.46 -1.85
N GLY A 62 -3.59 4.75 -0.83
CA GLY A 62 -2.78 4.37 0.33
C GLY A 62 -1.55 3.54 -0.07
N THR A 63 -1.76 2.49 -0.88
CA THR A 63 -0.68 1.66 -1.42
C THR A 63 0.28 2.47 -2.30
N LYS A 64 -0.24 3.38 -3.14
CA LYS A 64 0.58 4.28 -3.96
C LYS A 64 1.48 5.19 -3.12
N VAL A 65 0.93 5.81 -2.08
CA VAL A 65 1.70 6.67 -1.16
C VAL A 65 2.76 5.86 -0.44
N LEU A 66 2.41 4.67 0.05
CA LEU A 66 3.36 3.76 0.70
C LEU A 66 4.51 3.38 -0.24
N ALA A 67 4.18 2.91 -1.46
CA ALA A 67 5.16 2.49 -2.45
C ALA A 67 6.15 3.62 -2.80
N LYS A 68 5.65 4.84 -3.00
CA LYS A 68 6.49 6.02 -3.24
C LYS A 68 7.35 6.38 -2.03
N ALA A 69 6.80 6.33 -0.81
CA ALA A 69 7.57 6.63 0.39
C ALA A 69 8.70 5.62 0.63
N ILE A 70 8.50 4.34 0.29
CA ILE A 70 9.56 3.32 0.31
C ILE A 70 10.62 3.63 -0.74
N ALA A 71 10.21 3.96 -1.96
CA ALA A 71 11.11 4.30 -3.07
C ALA A 71 11.96 5.55 -2.80
N ASP A 72 11.38 6.57 -2.16
CA ASP A 72 12.05 7.83 -1.82
C ASP A 72 12.89 7.72 -0.53
N SER A 73 12.82 6.60 0.19
CA SER A 73 13.54 6.41 1.45
C SER A 73 15.00 6.00 1.22
N ALA A 74 15.90 6.44 2.11
CA ALA A 74 17.29 5.99 2.14
C ALA A 74 17.48 4.62 2.81
N ALA A 75 16.40 4.01 3.31
CA ALA A 75 16.43 2.71 3.96
C ALA A 75 16.80 1.59 2.97
N PHE A 76 17.41 0.52 3.48
CA PHE A 76 17.48 -0.73 2.74
C PHE A 76 16.10 -1.38 2.68
N SER A 77 15.51 -1.50 1.48
CA SER A 77 14.13 -1.98 1.30
C SER A 77 14.08 -3.40 0.72
N ILE A 78 13.27 -4.25 1.36
CA ILE A 78 13.02 -5.64 0.97
C ILE A 78 11.53 -5.77 0.70
N ALA A 79 11.15 -6.08 -0.54
CA ALA A 79 9.77 -6.35 -0.91
C ALA A 79 9.57 -7.81 -1.31
N GLY A 80 8.42 -8.39 -0.98
CA GLY A 80 8.06 -9.73 -1.43
C GLY A 80 6.57 -9.99 -1.32
N GLY A 81 6.11 -11.06 -1.99
CA GLY A 81 4.69 -11.40 -2.14
C GLY A 81 4.13 -10.91 -3.48
N GLY A 82 3.28 -11.74 -4.11
CA GLY A 82 2.79 -11.50 -5.48
C GLY A 82 2.10 -10.14 -5.65
N ASP A 83 1.21 -9.80 -4.74
CA ASP A 83 0.46 -8.53 -4.79
C ASP A 83 1.36 -7.32 -4.55
N THR A 84 2.38 -7.46 -3.69
CA THR A 84 3.40 -6.42 -3.48
C THR A 84 4.15 -6.12 -4.78
N LEU A 85 4.54 -7.16 -5.52
CA LEU A 85 5.24 -7.02 -6.80
C LEU A 85 4.33 -6.38 -7.86
N ALA A 86 3.05 -6.76 -7.90
CA ALA A 86 2.07 -6.14 -8.78
C ALA A 86 1.85 -4.65 -8.45
N ALA A 87 1.83 -4.27 -7.17
CA ALA A 87 1.76 -2.88 -6.76
C ALA A 87 3.04 -2.09 -7.12
N ILE A 88 4.21 -2.69 -6.93
CA ILE A 88 5.52 -2.10 -7.33
C ILE A 88 5.53 -1.78 -8.82
N ASP A 89 5.07 -2.72 -9.66
CA ASP A 89 4.99 -2.54 -11.10
C ASP A 89 3.96 -1.47 -11.48
N LYS A 90 2.73 -1.56 -10.93
CA LYS A 90 1.65 -0.58 -11.17
C LYS A 90 2.07 0.86 -10.86
N TYR A 91 2.84 1.07 -9.79
CA TYR A 91 3.30 2.41 -9.39
C TYR A 91 4.69 2.78 -9.89
N GLY A 92 5.36 1.90 -10.64
CA GLY A 92 6.60 2.18 -11.33
C GLY A 92 7.80 2.43 -10.40
N VAL A 93 7.86 1.75 -9.25
CA VAL A 93 8.91 1.96 -8.22
C VAL A 93 9.95 0.83 -8.15
N SER A 94 9.96 -0.08 -9.12
CA SER A 94 10.79 -1.28 -9.09
C SER A 94 12.30 -1.01 -9.01
N LYS A 95 12.77 0.09 -9.62
CA LYS A 95 14.21 0.42 -9.69
C LYS A 95 14.75 0.98 -8.37
N GLU A 96 13.85 1.46 -7.52
CA GLU A 96 14.13 2.13 -6.26
C GLU A 96 14.07 1.16 -5.06
N ILE A 97 13.54 -0.05 -5.25
CA ILE A 97 13.51 -1.09 -4.20
C ILE A 97 14.86 -1.83 -4.17
N SER A 98 15.46 -1.97 -2.98
CA SER A 98 16.81 -2.55 -2.84
C SER A 98 16.84 -4.06 -3.13
N TYR A 99 15.80 -4.80 -2.74
CA TYR A 99 15.66 -6.22 -3.02
C TYR A 99 14.19 -6.61 -3.22
N ILE A 100 13.92 -7.33 -4.30
CA ILE A 100 12.59 -7.87 -4.62
C ILE A 100 12.66 -9.40 -4.61
N SER A 101 11.93 -10.01 -3.67
CA SER A 101 11.80 -11.46 -3.58
C SER A 101 10.76 -11.99 -4.55
N THR A 102 11.16 -12.92 -5.41
CA THR A 102 10.25 -13.71 -6.26
C THR A 102 9.89 -15.06 -5.65
N GLY A 103 10.26 -15.31 -4.38
CA GLY A 103 10.05 -16.59 -3.68
C GLY A 103 8.60 -16.87 -3.28
N GLY A 104 7.67 -15.94 -3.49
CA GLY A 104 6.26 -16.10 -3.14
C GLY A 104 6.08 -16.51 -1.68
N GLY A 105 5.47 -17.66 -1.44
CA GLY A 105 5.26 -18.19 -0.09
C GLY A 105 6.55 -18.58 0.66
N ALA A 106 7.68 -18.81 -0.02
CA ALA A 106 8.96 -19.10 0.65
C ALA A 106 9.61 -17.85 1.28
N PHE A 107 9.12 -16.66 0.94
CA PHE A 107 9.55 -15.39 1.53
C PHE A 107 8.85 -15.09 2.87
N LEU A 108 7.67 -15.69 3.10
CA LEU A 108 6.82 -15.50 4.27
C LEU A 108 7.18 -16.47 5.39
#